data_AF-M5U276-F1
#
_entry.id   AF-M5U276-F1
#
_cell.length_a   1.000
_cell.length_b   1.000
_cell.length_c   1.000
_cell.angle_alpha   90.00
_cell.angle_beta   90.00
_cell.angle_gamma   90.00
#
_symmetry.space_group_name_H-M   'P 1'
#
loop_
_entity.id
_entity.type
_entity.pdbx_description
1 polymer ?
#
loop_
_entity_poly.entity_id
_entity_poly.type
_entity_poly.pdbx_seq_one_letter_code
_entity_poly.pdbx_strand_id
1 'polypeptide(L)' 'MSESTPSPADTQPPQDDADRHQVVRSLFNQAVALEDTERRWFLHALEDRDLAADVERLLESSACCGTFRDKNSSCDGS' A
#
# COMPACT_ATOMS: atom_id res chain seq x y z
N MET A 1 27.33 36.57 -27.58
CA MET A 1 25.92 36.16 -27.48
C MET A 1 25.87 35.18 -26.33
N SER A 2 25.36 35.59 -25.16
CA SER A 2 25.33 34.74 -23.97
C SER A 2 24.02 33.97 -23.97
N GLU A 3 24.11 32.67 -24.20
CA GLU A 3 22.98 31.74 -24.11
C GLU A 3 22.71 31.47 -22.62
N SER A 4 21.61 32.02 -22.11
CA SER A 4 21.09 31.69 -20.78
C SER A 4 20.28 30.40 -20.89
N THR A 5 20.90 29.27 -20.58
CA THR A 5 20.19 28.00 -20.45
C THR A 5 19.31 28.03 -19.19
N PRO A 6 17.99 27.79 -19.28
CA PRO A 6 17.13 27.70 -18.11
C PRO A 6 17.42 26.43 -17.30
N SER A 7 17.42 26.59 -15.97
CA SER A 7 17.69 25.57 -14.96
C SER A 7 16.88 24.28 -15.18
N PRO A 8 17.44 23.09 -14.87
CA PRO A 8 16.64 21.89 -14.76
C PRO A 8 15.64 22.10 -13.62
N ALA A 9 14.36 21.94 -13.96
CA ALA A 9 13.27 21.96 -13.02
C ALA A 9 13.57 20.98 -11.88
N ASP A 10 13.73 21.55 -10.69
CA ASP A 10 13.56 20.86 -9.41
C ASP A 10 12.12 20.34 -9.37
N THR A 11 11.89 19.19 -10.00
CA THR A 11 10.68 18.41 -9.76
C THR A 11 10.91 17.67 -8.45
N GLN A 12 11.00 18.44 -7.36
CA GLN A 12 10.85 17.86 -6.04
C GLN A 12 9.44 17.25 -6.03
N PRO A 13 9.29 15.93 -5.83
CA PRO A 13 7.96 15.38 -5.63
C PRO A 13 7.32 16.17 -4.49
N PRO A 14 6.01 16.49 -4.56
CA PRO A 14 5.34 17.18 -3.47
C PRO A 14 5.69 16.43 -2.18
N GLN A 15 6.40 17.09 -1.26
CA GLN A 15 6.93 16.42 -0.06
C GLN A 15 5.81 15.76 0.75
N ASP A 16 4.59 16.30 0.61
CA ASP A 16 3.34 15.79 1.15
C ASP A 16 3.03 14.33 0.75
N ASP A 17 3.21 13.98 -0.53
CA ASP A 17 2.98 12.61 -1.03
C ASP A 17 4.02 11.63 -0.48
N ALA A 18 5.28 12.06 -0.35
CA ALA A 18 6.34 11.22 0.18
C ALA A 18 6.13 10.91 1.67
N ASP A 19 5.60 11.87 2.43
CA ASP A 19 5.26 11.70 3.84
C ASP A 19 4.07 10.76 4.01
N ARG A 20 2.98 10.98 3.25
CA ARG A 20 1.80 10.10 3.26
C ARG A 20 2.15 8.66 2.92
N HIS A 21 2.97 8.42 1.89
CA HIS A 21 3.41 7.06 1.54
C HIS A 21 4.21 6.39 2.65
N GLN A 22 5.05 7.13 3.38
CA GLN A 22 5.78 6.58 4.53
C GLN A 22 4.85 6.20 5.68
N VAL A 23 3.83 7.02 5.94
CA VAL A 23 2.81 6.74 6.96
C VAL A 23 2.01 5.50 6.59
N VAL A 24 1.48 5.42 5.36
CA VAL A 24 0.76 4.24 4.85
C VAL A 24 1.62 2.98 5.00
N ARG A 25 2.90 3.05 4.60
CA ARG A 25 3.81 1.90 4.69
C ARG A 25 4.06 1.46 6.14
N SER A 26 4.19 2.41 7.06
CA SER A 26 4.38 2.12 8.48
C SER A 26 3.15 1.45 9.09
N LEU A 27 1.95 2.00 8.81
CA LEU A 27 0.68 1.43 9.26
C LEU A 27 0.42 0.06 8.64
N PHE A 28 0.74 -0.13 7.36
CA PHE A 28 0.65 -1.43 6.69
C PHE A 28 1.52 -2.49 7.38
N ASN A 29 2.80 -2.20 7.64
CA ASN A 29 3.68 -3.15 8.32
C ASN A 29 3.16 -3.52 9.71
N GLN A 30 2.59 -2.56 10.44
CA GLN A 30 1.95 -2.81 11.73
C GLN A 30 0.70 -3.68 11.58
N ALA A 31 -0.17 -3.39 10.63
CA ALA A 31 -1.40 -4.12 10.36
C ALA A 31 -1.16 -5.57 9.86
N VAL A 32 -0.07 -5.83 9.15
CA VAL A 32 0.36 -7.18 8.75
C VAL A 32 0.79 -8.02 9.96
N ALA A 33 1.37 -7.39 10.99
CA ALA A 33 1.80 -8.08 12.21
C ALA A 33 0.64 -8.40 13.18
N LEU A 34 -0.55 -7.83 12.95
CA LEU A 34 -1.75 -8.02 13.77
C LEU A 34 -2.63 -9.17 13.26
N GLU A 35 -3.37 -9.81 14.18
CA GLU A 35 -4.42 -10.76 13.82
C GLU A 35 -5.60 -10.06 13.13
N ASP A 36 -6.41 -10.81 12.38
CA ASP A 36 -7.49 -10.23 11.55
C ASP A 36 -8.47 -9.35 12.37
N THR A 37 -8.82 -9.81 13.56
CA THR A 37 -9.69 -9.08 14.48
C THR A 37 -9.04 -7.78 14.96
N GLU A 38 -7.79 -7.84 15.42
CA GLU A 38 -7.04 -6.68 15.92
C GLU A 38 -6.78 -5.66 14.82
N ARG A 39 -6.46 -6.13 13.61
CA ARG A 39 -6.29 -5.32 12.42
C ARG A 39 -7.55 -4.51 12.08
N ARG A 40 -8.73 -5.13 12.14
CA ARG A 40 -9.99 -4.41 11.92
C ARG A 40 -10.17 -3.31 12.95
N TRP A 41 -9.98 -3.60 14.24
CA TRP A 41 -10.08 -2.58 15.29
C TRP A 41 -9.06 -1.45 15.10
N PHE A 42 -7.83 -1.79 14.72
CA PHE A 42 -6.76 -0.85 14.42
C PHE A 42 -7.14 0.10 13.28
N LEU A 43 -7.58 -0.42 12.13
CA LEU A 43 -8.02 0.41 10.99
C LEU A 43 -9.25 1.26 11.32
N HIS A 44 -10.18 0.72 12.12
CA HIS A 44 -11.35 1.47 12.58
C HIS A 44 -11.01 2.63 13.52
N ALA A 45 -9.94 2.48 14.33
CA ALA A 45 -9.47 3.48 15.29
C ALA A 45 -8.70 4.64 14.64
N LEU A 46 -8.30 4.52 13.37
CA LEU A 46 -7.68 5.62 12.64
C LEU A 46 -8.68 6.76 12.41
N GLU A 47 -8.27 7.99 12.72
CA GLU A 47 -9.06 9.21 12.47
C GLU A 47 -9.17 9.49 10.96
N ASP A 48 -8.10 9.23 10.22
CA ASP A 48 -8.01 9.42 8.78
C ASP A 48 -8.56 8.18 8.03
N ARG A 49 -9.75 8.36 7.43
CA ARG A 49 -10.45 7.30 6.71
C ARG A 49 -9.83 6.98 5.36
N ASP A 50 -9.27 7.97 4.68
CA ASP A 50 -8.57 7.77 3.41
C ASP A 50 -7.30 6.94 3.63
N LEU A 51 -6.55 7.25 4.70
CA LEU A 51 -5.37 6.51 5.09
C LEU A 51 -5.69 5.06 5.47
N ALA A 52 -6.76 4.84 6.24
CA ALA A 52 -7.23 3.51 6.60
C ALA A 52 -7.60 2.69 5.34
N ALA A 53 -8.31 3.31 4.38
CA ALA A 53 -8.70 2.66 3.14
C ALA A 53 -7.49 2.31 2.24
N ASP A 54 -6.47 3.17 2.18
CA ASP A 54 -5.24 2.87 1.43
C ASP A 54 -4.48 1.70 2.04
N VAL A 55 -4.38 1.63 3.38
CA VAL A 55 -3.75 0.51 4.08
C VAL A 55 -4.56 -0.78 3.89
N GLU A 56 -5.89 -0.72 3.98
CA GLU A 56 -6.78 -1.87 3.75
C GLU A 56 -6.62 -2.42 2.32
N ARG A 57 -6.63 -1.55 1.31
CA ARG A 57 -6.40 -1.94 -0.09
C ARG A 57 -5.04 -2.60 -0.29
N LEU A 58 -3.99 -2.09 0.37
CA LEU A 58 -2.66 -2.71 0.34
C LEU A 58 -2.68 -4.12 0.98
N LEU A 59 -3.36 -4.28 2.11
CA LEU A 59 -3.50 -5.56 2.80
C LEU A 59 -4.24 -6.58 1.93
N GLU A 60 -5.37 -6.20 1.34
CA GLU A 60 -6.11 -7.03 0.39
C GLU A 60 -5.24 -7.43 -0.81
N SER A 61 -4.53 -6.47 -1.40
CA SER A 61 -3.62 -6.72 -2.53
C SER A 61 -2.49 -7.68 -2.14
N SER A 62 -1.95 -7.53 -0.94
CA SER A 62 -0.89 -8.43 -0.42
C SER A 62 -1.41 -9.84 -0.12
N ALA A 63 -2.65 -9.96 0.36
CA ALA A 63 -3.31 -11.25 0.58
C ALA A 63 -3.65 -11.95 -0.75
N CYS A 64 -4.01 -11.20 -1.79
CA CYS A 64 -4.24 -11.71 -3.14
C CYS A 64 -2.95 -12.27 -3.80
N CYS A 65 -1.77 -11.74 -3.46
CA CYS A 65 -0.50 -12.34 -3.90
C CYS A 65 -0.18 -13.68 -3.20
N GLY A 66 -0.91 -14.04 -2.14
CA GLY A 66 -0.73 -15.27 -1.37
C GLY A 66 -1.57 -16.46 -1.82
N THR A 67 -2.48 -16.31 -2.78
CA THR A 67 -3.34 -17.41 -3.25
C THR A 67 -2.94 -17.96 -4.62
N PHE A 68 -1.64 -18.12 -4.89
CA PHE A 68 -1.20 -19.17 -5.82
C PHE A 68 -1.24 -20.54 -5.12
N ARG A 69 -2.43 -20.94 -4.67
CA ARG A 69 -2.70 -22.30 -4.16
C ARG A 69 -4.10 -22.73 -4.60
N ASP A 70 -4.38 -22.61 -5.88
CA ASP A 70 -5.43 -23.41 -6.51
C ASP A 70 -4.98 -23.86 -7.90
N LYS A 71 -4.29 -25.01 -7.94
CA LYS A 71 -4.22 -25.93 -9.07
C LYS A 71 -3.48 -27.22 -8.70
N ASN A 72 -4.04 -27.98 -7.75
CA ASN A 72 -3.88 -29.44 -7.74
C ASN A 72 -5.17 -30.12 -7.27
N SER A 73 -6.33 -29.57 -7.65
CA SER A 73 -7.60 -30.27 -7.56
C SER A 73 -7.93 -30.82 -8.95
N SER A 74 -7.63 -32.11 -9.11
CA SER A 74 -8.32 -33.08 -9.96
C SER A 74 -8.82 -32.63 -11.34
N CYS A 75 -8.06 -32.96 -12.39
CA CYS A 75 -8.66 -33.40 -13.65
C CYS A 75 -8.47 -34.93 -13.73
N ASP A 76 -9.33 -35.64 -13.00
CA ASP A 76 -9.66 -37.03 -13.22
C ASP A 76 -10.67 -37.09 -14.38
N GLY A 77 -10.39 -37.94 -15.39
CA GLY A 77 -11.38 -38.57 -16.25
C GLY A 77 -12.08 -37.72 -17.33
N SER A 78 -11.61 -37.84 -18.58
CA SER A 78 -12.41 -38.27 -19.75
C SER A 78 -11.51 -38.45 -20.98
#